data_AF-J1GZ15-F1
#
_entry.id   AF-J1GZ15-F1
#
_cell.length_a   1.000
_cell.length_b   1.000
_cell.length_c   1.000
_cell.angle_alpha   90.00
_cell.angle_beta   90.00
_cell.angle_gamma   90.00
#
_symmetry.space_group_name_H-M   'P 1'
#
loop_
_entity.id
_entity.type
_entity.pdbx_description
1 polymer ?
#
loop_
_entity_poly.entity_id
_entity_poly.type
_entity_poly.pdbx_seq_one_letter_code
_entity_poly.pdbx_strand_id
1 'polypeptide(L)'
;MRDGLITQVEAEPGAGPERKRYEVTDAGRQSVEQWLLTPVTPAGDVQADIFAKTVIALMLDDDAGRLLDLQRAEHMARMRELTRLKQDGDLRTVLLADHALFHIEADLRWMETTAARLSELREEVHS
;
A
#
# COMPACT_ATOMS: atom_id res chain seq x y z
N MET A 1 28.91 -8.15 -10.55
CA MET A 1 28.52 -8.84 -9.30
C MET A 1 29.08 -8.02 -8.16
N ARG A 2 28.31 -7.10 -7.57
CA ARG A 2 28.92 -6.10 -6.67
C ARG A 2 28.91 -6.47 -5.19
N ASP A 3 28.14 -7.48 -4.77
CA ASP A 3 28.08 -7.89 -3.35
C ASP A 3 28.28 -9.42 -3.13
N GLY A 4 28.66 -10.17 -4.16
CA GLY A 4 28.88 -11.62 -4.05
C GLY A 4 27.62 -12.45 -3.76
N LEU A 5 26.43 -11.84 -3.74
CA LEU A 5 25.15 -12.49 -3.41
C LEU A 5 24.57 -13.34 -4.56
N ILE A 6 25.04 -13.11 -5.78
CA ILE A 6 24.66 -13.89 -6.98
C ILE A 6 25.90 -14.18 -7.83
N THR A 7 25.93 -15.34 -8.46
CA THR A 7 26.91 -15.74 -9.48
C THR A 7 26.22 -15.96 -10.83
N GLN A 8 26.95 -15.83 -11.93
CA GLN A 8 26.44 -15.97 -13.29
C GLN A 8 26.74 -17.39 -13.74
N VAL A 9 25.72 -18.09 -14.20
CA VAL A 9 25.84 -19.40 -14.82
C VAL A 9 25.98 -19.17 -16.33
N GLU A 10 26.93 -19.86 -16.96
CA GLU A 10 27.07 -19.82 -18.42
C GLU A 10 25.79 -20.35 -19.08
N ALA A 11 25.35 -19.67 -20.13
CA ALA A 11 24.18 -20.10 -20.89
C ALA A 11 24.58 -21.24 -21.83
N GLU A 12 23.81 -22.33 -21.87
CA GLU A 12 23.98 -23.34 -22.92
C GLU A 12 23.72 -22.70 -24.30
N PRO A 13 24.51 -23.01 -25.35
CA PRO A 13 24.32 -22.43 -26.66
C PRO A 13 23.00 -22.92 -27.28
N GLY A 14 21.95 -22.09 -27.17
CA GLY A 14 20.68 -22.26 -27.87
C GLY A 14 20.53 -21.21 -28.98
N ALA A 15 19.73 -21.52 -30.01
CA ALA A 15 19.56 -20.71 -31.23
C ALA A 15 18.83 -19.33 -31.04
N GLY A 16 18.93 -18.70 -29.87
CA GLY A 16 18.34 -17.41 -29.54
C GLY A 16 19.31 -16.48 -28.81
N PRO A 17 18.92 -15.22 -28.51
CA PRO A 17 19.79 -14.27 -27.83
C PRO A 17 20.30 -14.80 -26.49
N GLU A 18 21.61 -14.64 -26.21
CA GLU A 18 22.25 -15.08 -24.97
C GLU A 18 21.50 -14.54 -23.74
N ARG A 19 20.83 -15.45 -23.02
CA ARG A 19 20.20 -15.14 -21.73
C ARG A 19 21.20 -15.43 -20.63
N LYS A 20 21.74 -14.38 -20.00
CA LYS A 20 22.57 -14.51 -18.79
C LYS A 20 21.70 -15.07 -17.65
N ARG A 21 22.05 -16.26 -17.13
CA ARG A 21 21.39 -16.88 -15.98
C ARG A 21 22.18 -16.56 -14.71
N TYR A 22 21.50 -16.33 -13.60
CA TYR A 22 22.12 -16.06 -12.31
C TYR A 22 21.63 -17.08 -11.27
N GLU A 23 22.54 -17.50 -10.40
CA GLU A 23 22.26 -18.32 -9.23
C GLU A 23 22.61 -17.56 -7.95
N VAL A 24 21.82 -17.76 -6.90
CA VAL A 24 22.09 -17.19 -5.57
C VAL A 24 23.25 -17.93 -4.92
N THR A 25 24.20 -17.20 -4.34
CA THR A 25 25.29 -17.80 -3.56
C THR A 25 24.83 -18.11 -2.13
N ASP A 26 25.62 -18.83 -1.35
CA ASP A 26 25.32 -19.06 0.06
C ASP A 26 25.24 -17.75 0.86
N ALA A 27 26.13 -16.79 0.55
CA ALA A 27 26.06 -15.44 1.11
C ALA A 27 24.76 -14.72 0.71
N GLY A 28 24.31 -14.89 -0.53
CA GLY A 28 23.00 -14.40 -1.00
C GLY A 28 21.83 -15.03 -0.24
N ARG A 29 21.88 -16.34 0.00
CA ARG A 29 20.85 -17.06 0.76
C ARG A 29 20.77 -16.55 2.20
N GLN A 30 21.91 -16.42 2.89
CA GLN A 30 21.96 -15.90 4.25
C GLN A 30 21.44 -14.45 4.33
N SER A 31 21.76 -13.62 3.33
CA SER A 31 21.23 -12.25 3.25
C SER A 31 19.71 -12.23 3.10
N VAL A 32 19.14 -13.13 2.29
CA VAL A 32 17.68 -13.27 2.16
C VAL A 32 17.05 -13.78 3.46
N GLU A 33 17.66 -14.75 4.15
CA GLU A 33 17.18 -15.24 5.44
C GLU A 33 17.13 -14.11 6.49
N GLN A 34 18.18 -13.29 6.55
CA GLN A 34 18.19 -12.14 7.45
C GLN A 34 17.12 -11.10 7.08
N TRP A 35 16.95 -10.83 5.79
CA TRP A 35 15.92 -9.91 5.31
C TRP A 35 14.50 -10.41 5.63
N LEU A 36 14.23 -11.70 5.46
CA LEU A 36 12.93 -12.32 5.78
C LEU A 36 12.55 -12.19 7.26
N LEU A 37 13.56 -12.14 8.16
CA LEU A 37 13.36 -11.98 9.60
C LEU A 37 13.32 -10.51 10.05
N THR A 38 13.61 -9.57 9.15
CA THR A 38 13.59 -8.14 9.46
C THR A 38 12.15 -7.61 9.37
N PRO A 39 11.57 -7.11 10.47
CA PRO A 39 10.21 -6.57 10.44
C PRO A 39 10.09 -5.34 9.53
N VAL A 40 8.98 -5.24 8.83
CA VAL A 40 8.62 -4.03 8.08
C VAL A 40 8.00 -3.03 9.06
N THR A 41 8.55 -1.82 9.14
CA THR A 41 7.94 -0.73 9.90
C THR A 41 6.63 -0.29 9.23
N PRO A 42 5.51 -0.15 9.97
CA PRO A 42 4.26 0.35 9.39
C PRO A 42 4.45 1.73 8.75
N ALA A 43 4.09 1.88 7.47
CA ALA A 43 4.15 3.16 6.75
C ALA A 43 2.88 4.00 6.99
N GLY A 44 2.99 5.33 6.96
CA GLY A 44 1.94 6.27 7.39
C GLY A 44 1.41 7.23 6.32
N ASP A 45 1.49 6.90 5.04
CA ASP A 45 1.52 7.96 4.00
C ASP A 45 0.15 8.39 3.46
N VAL A 46 -0.87 7.52 3.39
CA VAL A 46 -2.16 7.88 2.77
C VAL A 46 -3.04 8.73 3.69
N GLN A 47 -3.05 8.41 4.99
CA GLN A 47 -3.86 9.14 5.98
C GLN A 47 -3.35 10.58 6.17
N ALA A 48 -2.04 10.80 6.03
CA ALA A 48 -1.43 12.12 6.12
C ALA A 48 -1.97 13.10 5.05
N ASP A 49 -2.16 12.63 3.80
CA ASP A 49 -2.62 13.49 2.70
C ASP A 49 -4.11 13.88 2.83
N ILE A 50 -4.99 12.92 3.11
CA ILE A 50 -6.42 13.22 3.30
C ILE A 50 -6.66 14.08 4.54
N PHE A 51 -5.92 13.83 5.62
CA PHE A 51 -5.98 14.69 6.80
C PHE A 51 -5.54 16.12 6.49
N ALA A 52 -4.40 16.29 5.78
CA ALA A 52 -3.93 17.62 5.38
C ALA A 52 -4.98 18.36 4.51
N LYS A 53 -5.57 17.68 3.52
CA LYS A 53 -6.65 18.25 2.69
C LYS A 53 -7.87 18.63 3.52
N THR A 54 -8.23 17.82 4.52
CA THR A 54 -9.35 18.10 5.44
C THR A 54 -9.10 19.38 6.22
N VAL A 55 -7.90 19.52 6.81
CA VAL A 55 -7.51 20.73 7.56
C VAL A 55 -7.51 21.96 6.64
N ILE A 56 -6.93 21.85 5.43
CA ILE A 56 -6.92 22.95 4.46
C ILE A 56 -8.34 23.35 4.05
N ALA A 57 -9.25 22.40 3.80
CA ALA A 57 -10.65 22.69 3.49
C ALA A 57 -11.33 23.46 4.63
N LEU A 58 -11.10 23.07 5.89
CA LEU A 58 -11.62 23.79 7.05
C LEU A 58 -11.05 25.22 7.14
N MET A 59 -9.74 25.41 6.96
CA MET A 59 -9.10 26.74 6.97
C MET A 59 -9.68 27.68 5.90
N LEU A 60 -10.16 27.13 4.79
CA LEU A 60 -10.74 27.88 3.67
C LEU A 60 -12.27 28.04 3.78
N ASP A 61 -12.87 27.65 4.90
CA ASP A 61 -14.33 27.58 5.10
C ASP A 61 -15.08 26.71 4.06
N ASP A 62 -14.39 25.75 3.43
CA ASP A 62 -14.95 24.83 2.45
C ASP A 62 -15.61 23.60 3.13
N ASP A 63 -16.28 22.78 2.33
CA ASP A 63 -16.97 21.57 2.79
C ASP A 63 -16.02 20.37 2.90
N ALA A 64 -15.33 20.29 4.05
CA ALA A 64 -14.50 19.15 4.40
C ALA A 64 -15.28 17.83 4.51
N GLY A 65 -16.59 17.87 4.79
CA GLY A 65 -17.45 16.68 4.81
C GLY A 65 -17.59 16.07 3.41
N ARG A 66 -17.86 16.92 2.42
CA ARG A 66 -17.91 16.52 1.01
C ARG A 66 -16.59 15.92 0.51
N LEU A 67 -15.45 16.45 0.95
CA LEU A 67 -14.13 15.85 0.64
C LEU A 67 -14.04 14.40 1.15
N LEU A 68 -14.41 14.16 2.41
CA LEU A 68 -14.41 12.81 3.00
C LEU A 68 -15.41 11.89 2.31
N ASP A 69 -16.58 12.40 1.90
CA ASP A 69 -17.58 11.63 1.16
C ASP A 69 -17.06 11.16 -0.21
N LEU A 70 -16.39 12.04 -0.95
CA LEU A 70 -15.74 11.69 -2.22
C LEU A 70 -14.67 10.61 -2.00
N GLN A 71 -13.82 10.78 -0.98
CA GLN A 71 -12.79 9.79 -0.68
C GLN A 71 -13.38 8.44 -0.26
N ARG A 72 -14.49 8.43 0.51
CA ARG A 72 -15.22 7.23 0.90
C ARG A 72 -15.76 6.48 -0.33
N ALA A 73 -16.30 7.21 -1.31
CA ALA A 73 -16.81 6.62 -2.54
C ALA A 73 -15.71 5.89 -3.34
N GLU A 74 -14.52 6.48 -3.46
CA GLU A 74 -13.36 5.86 -4.11
C GLU A 74 -12.90 4.59 -3.40
N HIS A 75 -12.82 4.62 -2.06
CA HIS A 75 -12.49 3.43 -1.26
C HIS A 75 -13.51 2.31 -1.46
N MET A 76 -14.81 2.63 -1.48
CA MET A 76 -15.87 1.66 -1.72
C MET A 76 -15.82 1.08 -3.14
N ALA A 77 -15.44 1.88 -4.14
CA ALA A 77 -15.22 1.40 -5.50
C ALA A 77 -14.06 0.40 -5.55
N ARG A 78 -12.92 0.76 -4.95
CA ARG A 78 -11.75 -0.10 -4.88
C ARG A 78 -12.02 -1.40 -4.12
N MET A 79 -12.79 -1.34 -3.04
CA MET A 79 -13.22 -2.51 -2.28
C MET A 79 -13.96 -3.51 -3.18
N ARG A 80 -14.92 -3.04 -3.99
CA ARG A 80 -15.68 -3.89 -4.92
C ARG A 80 -14.78 -4.56 -5.97
N GLU A 81 -13.78 -3.84 -6.49
CA GLU A 81 -12.81 -4.39 -7.44
C GLU A 81 -12.00 -5.52 -6.80
N LEU A 82 -11.48 -5.30 -5.59
CA LEU A 82 -10.71 -6.29 -4.85
C LEU A 82 -11.56 -7.51 -4.49
N THR A 83 -12.81 -7.32 -4.05
CA THR A 83 -13.72 -8.43 -3.78
C THR A 83 -13.95 -9.30 -5.02
N ARG A 84 -14.09 -8.70 -6.21
CA ARG A 84 -14.20 -9.46 -7.47
C ARG A 84 -12.91 -10.18 -7.81
N LEU A 85 -11.76 -9.51 -7.67
CA LEU A 85 -10.44 -10.10 -7.94
C LEU A 85 -10.18 -11.36 -7.09
N LYS A 86 -10.70 -11.38 -5.85
CA LYS A 86 -10.58 -12.54 -4.96
C LYS A 86 -11.43 -13.75 -5.36
N GLN A 87 -12.55 -13.54 -6.04
CA GLN A 87 -13.47 -14.63 -6.37
C GLN A 87 -12.86 -15.61 -7.36
N ASP A 88 -12.08 -15.09 -8.32
CA ASP A 88 -11.50 -15.87 -9.42
C ASP A 88 -9.96 -16.03 -9.30
N GLY A 89 -9.37 -15.58 -8.17
CA GLY A 89 -7.93 -15.48 -7.98
C GLY A 89 -7.28 -16.73 -7.36
N ASP A 90 -5.99 -16.94 -7.65
CA ASP A 90 -5.16 -17.90 -6.93
C ASP A 90 -4.88 -17.44 -5.48
N LEU A 91 -4.34 -18.32 -4.62
CA LEU A 91 -4.09 -18.01 -3.21
C LEU A 91 -3.25 -16.73 -3.02
N ARG A 92 -2.24 -16.51 -3.86
CA ARG A 92 -1.41 -15.29 -3.83
C ARG A 92 -2.27 -14.04 -4.06
N THR A 93 -3.16 -14.10 -5.04
CA THR A 93 -4.08 -13.01 -5.37
C THR A 93 -5.06 -12.76 -4.23
N VAL A 94 -5.61 -13.83 -3.65
CA VAL A 94 -6.53 -13.75 -2.49
C VAL A 94 -5.86 -13.04 -1.31
N LEU A 95 -4.64 -13.45 -0.94
CA LEU A 95 -3.93 -12.89 0.21
C LEU A 95 -3.56 -11.41 0.01
N LEU A 96 -3.11 -11.02 -1.18
CA LEU A 96 -2.80 -9.62 -1.49
C LEU A 96 -4.06 -8.76 -1.47
N ALA A 97 -5.17 -9.27 -1.99
CA ALA A 97 -6.43 -8.54 -1.98
C ALA A 97 -7.04 -8.45 -0.57
N ASP A 98 -6.93 -9.48 0.27
CA ASP A 98 -7.32 -9.43 1.68
C ASP A 98 -6.57 -8.34 2.45
N HIS A 99 -5.25 -8.31 2.29
CA HIS A 99 -4.42 -7.27 2.91
C HIS A 99 -4.89 -5.86 2.50
N ALA A 100 -5.16 -5.63 1.21
CA ALA A 100 -5.64 -4.34 0.71
C ALA A 100 -7.06 -4.00 1.22
N LEU A 101 -7.95 -4.99 1.33
CA LEU A 101 -9.30 -4.80 1.88
C LEU A 101 -9.27 -4.36 3.34
N PHE A 102 -8.40 -4.95 4.18
CA PHE A 102 -8.27 -4.55 5.58
C PHE A 102 -7.78 -3.10 5.74
N HIS A 103 -6.90 -2.65 4.85
CA HIS A 103 -6.47 -1.24 4.86
C HIS A 103 -7.62 -0.31 4.48
N ILE A 104 -8.41 -0.65 3.46
CA ILE A 104 -9.60 0.12 3.07
C ILE A 104 -10.60 0.19 4.23
N GLU A 105 -10.84 -0.91 4.94
CA GLU A 105 -11.73 -0.92 6.11
C GLU A 105 -11.23 0.02 7.21
N ALA A 106 -9.93 -0.02 7.50
CA ALA A 106 -9.32 0.87 8.47
C ALA A 106 -9.47 2.35 8.06
N ASP A 107 -9.22 2.67 6.79
CA ASP A 107 -9.35 4.03 6.26
C ASP A 107 -10.80 4.51 6.29
N LEU A 108 -11.77 3.65 5.94
CA LEU A 108 -13.21 3.96 6.02
C LEU A 108 -13.63 4.27 7.47
N ARG A 109 -13.20 3.46 8.43
CA ARG A 109 -13.47 3.71 9.86
C ARG A 109 -12.82 5.01 10.34
N TRP A 110 -11.61 5.31 9.88
CA TRP A 110 -10.95 6.57 10.19
C TRP A 110 -11.72 7.77 9.62
N MET A 111 -12.10 7.73 8.33
CA MET A 111 -12.88 8.79 7.69
C MET A 111 -14.20 9.06 8.42
N GLU A 112 -14.90 8.00 8.83
CA GLU A 112 -16.13 8.13 9.61
C GLU A 112 -15.90 8.81 10.96
N THR A 113 -14.83 8.40 11.67
CA THR A 113 -14.47 8.98 12.96
C THR A 113 -14.06 10.45 12.82
N THR A 114 -13.34 10.81 11.76
CA THR A 114 -12.93 12.18 11.45
C THR A 114 -14.13 13.05 11.08
N ALA A 115 -15.04 12.54 10.23
CA ALA A 115 -16.26 13.23 9.84
C ALA A 115 -17.11 13.63 11.05
N ALA A 116 -17.25 12.74 12.04
CA ALA A 116 -17.98 13.01 13.27
C ALA A 116 -17.36 14.12 14.15
N ARG A 117 -16.08 14.44 13.94
CA ARG A 117 -15.31 15.44 14.70
C ARG A 117 -14.98 16.70 13.90
N LEU A 118 -15.54 16.86 12.70
CA LEU A 118 -15.21 18.02 11.85
C LEU A 118 -15.58 19.36 12.50
N SER A 119 -16.65 19.41 13.28
CA SER A 119 -17.04 20.64 13.99
C SER A 119 -16.01 21.04 15.05
N GLU A 120 -15.57 20.09 15.88
CA GLU A 120 -14.51 20.31 16.88
C GLU A 120 -13.21 20.73 16.21
N LEU A 121 -12.82 20.04 15.13
CA LEU A 121 -11.61 20.35 14.37
C LEU A 121 -11.69 21.74 13.72
N ARG A 122 -12.87 22.16 13.25
CA ARG A 122 -13.09 23.50 12.71
C ARG A 122 -12.85 24.56 13.78
N GLU A 123 -13.42 24.39 14.97
CA GLU A 123 -13.21 25.32 16.09
C GLU A 123 -11.73 25.46 16.46
N GLU A 124 -10.98 24.35 16.50
CA GLU A 124 -9.54 24.36 16.77
C GLU A 124 -8.73 25.08 15.69
N VAL A 125 -9.08 24.92 14.42
CA VAL A 125 -8.35 25.52 13.28
C VAL A 125 -8.54 27.04 13.21
N HIS A 126 -9.65 27.57 13.70
CA HIS A 126 -9.97 29.01 13.67
C HIS A 126 -9.71 29.74 15.00
N SER A 127 -9.19 29.04 16.02
CA SER A 127 -8.75 29.60 17.31
C SER A 127 -7.40 30.29 17.19
#